data_AF-A0A809QMA6-F1
#
_entry.id   AF-A0A809QMA6-F1
#
_cell.length_a   1.000
_cell.length_b   1.000
_cell.length_c   1.000
_cell.angle_alpha   90.00
_cell.angle_beta   90.00
_cell.angle_gamma   90.00
#
_symmetry.space_group_name_H-M   'P 1'
#
loop_
_entity.id
_entity.type
_entity.pdbx_description
1 polymer ?
#
loop_
_entity_poly.entity_id
_entity_poly.type
_entity_poly.pdbx_seq_one_letter_code
_entity_poly.pdbx_strand_id
1 'polypeptide(L)'
;MIDAPEGKSLCEALVESDVEIEHACEMSCACTTCHVVIREGFNSLNESTDDEEDLLDAAWGLEATSRLSCQVKLGKQDITIEIPKYTINHARENH
;
A
#
# COMPACT_ATOMS: atom_id res chain seq x y z
N MET A 1 -3.30 -9.36 -13.67
CA MET A 1 -2.24 -8.43 -14.13
C MET A 1 -2.93 -7.10 -14.32
N ILE A 2 -2.45 -6.05 -13.65
CA ILE A 2 -3.08 -4.73 -13.62
C ILE A 2 -2.22 -3.81 -14.47
N ASP A 3 -2.84 -3.08 -15.39
CA ASP A 3 -2.17 -2.07 -16.20
C ASP A 3 -2.46 -0.69 -15.60
N ALA A 4 -1.42 0.05 -15.28
CA ALA A 4 -1.55 1.39 -14.70
C ALA A 4 -0.41 2.29 -15.18
N PRO A 5 -0.69 3.59 -15.41
CA PRO A 5 0.30 4.51 -15.92
C PRO A 5 1.40 4.82 -14.89
N GLU A 6 2.60 5.12 -15.38
CA GLU A 6 3.71 5.63 -14.56
C GLU A 6 3.28 6.85 -13.74
N GLY A 7 3.69 6.87 -12.48
CA GLY A 7 3.40 7.93 -11.52
C GLY A 7 2.06 7.81 -10.81
N LYS A 8 1.20 6.84 -11.19
CA LYS A 8 -0.05 6.57 -10.50
C LYS A 8 0.18 5.91 -9.15
N SER A 9 -0.67 6.21 -8.18
CA SER A 9 -0.64 5.53 -6.88
C SER A 9 -1.03 4.06 -7.04
N LEU A 10 -0.30 3.17 -6.39
CA LEU A 10 -0.61 1.73 -6.39
C LEU A 10 -2.02 1.48 -5.83
N CYS A 11 -2.44 2.22 -4.81
CA CYS A 11 -3.80 2.10 -4.25
C CYS A 11 -4.88 2.43 -5.28
N GLU A 12 -4.72 3.51 -6.04
CA GLU A 12 -5.66 3.86 -7.12
C GLU A 12 -5.72 2.79 -8.20
N ALA A 13 -4.56 2.28 -8.64
CA ALA A 13 -4.48 1.23 -9.65
C ALA A 13 -5.19 -0.07 -9.21
N LEU A 14 -5.09 -0.40 -7.92
CA LEU A 14 -5.78 -1.55 -7.32
C LEU A 14 -7.29 -1.34 -7.30
N VAL A 15 -7.76 -0.19 -6.80
CA VAL A 15 -9.19 0.14 -6.71
C VAL A 15 -9.84 0.19 -8.10
N GLU A 16 -9.20 0.79 -9.09
CA GLU A 16 -9.70 0.81 -10.47
C GLU A 16 -9.75 -0.57 -11.12
N SER A 17 -8.91 -1.49 -10.65
CA SER A 17 -8.88 -2.87 -11.09
C SER A 17 -9.82 -3.79 -10.29
N ASP A 18 -10.71 -3.22 -9.49
CA ASP A 18 -11.67 -3.93 -8.64
C ASP A 18 -11.00 -4.80 -7.56
N VAL A 19 -9.76 -4.46 -7.15
CA VAL A 19 -9.08 -5.11 -6.04
C VAL A 19 -9.53 -4.47 -4.73
N GLU A 20 -10.14 -5.28 -3.87
CA GLU A 20 -10.59 -4.84 -2.54
C GLU A 20 -9.40 -4.55 -1.63
N ILE A 21 -8.98 -3.28 -1.58
CA ILE A 21 -8.00 -2.76 -0.64
C ILE A 21 -8.64 -1.69 0.26
N GLU A 22 -8.45 -1.81 1.57
CA GLU A 22 -9.01 -0.84 2.50
C GLU A 22 -8.20 0.46 2.49
N HIS A 23 -8.87 1.59 2.27
CA HIS A 23 -8.26 2.92 2.26
C HIS A 23 -9.03 3.87 3.19
N ALA A 24 -9.10 3.54 4.49
CA ALA A 24 -9.94 4.24 5.46
C ALA A 24 -9.60 5.73 5.62
N CYS A 25 -8.33 6.11 5.42
CA CYS A 25 -7.89 7.51 5.47
C CYS A 25 -7.99 8.25 4.12
N GLU A 26 -8.67 7.68 3.12
CA GLU A 26 -8.79 8.26 1.78
C GLU A 26 -7.42 8.59 1.14
N MET A 27 -6.45 7.68 1.30
CA MET A 27 -5.08 7.82 0.78
C MET A 27 -4.26 8.97 1.40
N SER A 28 -4.69 9.52 2.54
CA SER A 28 -4.05 10.66 3.20
C SER A 28 -2.85 10.32 4.10
N CYS A 29 -2.27 9.12 3.97
CA CYS A 29 -1.16 8.63 4.82
C CYS A 29 -1.44 8.79 6.33
N ALA A 30 -2.63 8.36 6.78
CA ALA A 30 -3.04 8.45 8.19
C ALA A 30 -3.57 7.12 8.75
N CYS A 31 -3.40 6.01 8.02
CA CYS A 31 -3.75 4.68 8.48
C CYS A 31 -2.91 3.61 7.77
N THR A 32 -2.90 2.40 8.33
CA THR A 32 -2.20 1.22 7.77
C THR A 32 -3.12 0.26 7.03
N THR A 33 -4.38 0.62 6.78
CA THR A 33 -5.35 -0.28 6.11
C THR A 33 -4.96 -0.62 4.67
N CYS A 34 -4.17 0.26 4.04
CA CYS A 34 -3.68 0.12 2.67
C CYS A 34 -2.28 -0.49 2.59
N HIS A 35 -1.80 -1.08 3.70
CA HIS A 35 -0.53 -1.78 3.79
C HIS A 35 -0.48 -2.96 2.80
N VAL A 36 0.63 -3.03 2.06
CA VAL A 36 0.94 -4.09 1.11
C VAL A 36 2.42 -4.47 1.24
N VAL A 37 2.76 -5.70 0.88
CA VAL A 37 4.15 -6.16 0.83
C VAL A 37 4.60 -6.26 -0.61
N ILE A 38 5.68 -5.57 -0.97
CA ILE A 38 6.25 -5.65 -2.31
C ILE A 38 7.16 -6.88 -2.37
N ARG A 39 6.78 -7.90 -3.14
CA ARG A 39 7.56 -9.13 -3.33
C ARG A 39 8.63 -8.98 -4.40
N GLU A 40 8.36 -8.20 -5.45
CA GLU A 40 9.31 -7.92 -6.53
C GLU A 40 9.21 -6.46 -6.99
N GLY A 41 10.34 -5.88 -7.41
CA GLY A 41 10.38 -4.52 -7.93
C GLY A 41 10.41 -3.39 -6.87
N PHE A 42 10.56 -3.72 -5.58
CA PHE A 42 10.64 -2.75 -4.48
C PHE A 42 11.65 -1.62 -4.71
N ASN A 43 12.86 -1.95 -5.18
CA ASN A 43 13.92 -0.97 -5.44
C ASN A 43 13.63 -0.03 -6.63
N SER A 44 12.60 -0.30 -7.42
CA SER A 44 12.17 0.56 -8.53
C SER A 44 11.19 1.66 -8.09
N LEU A 45 10.63 1.52 -6.89
CA LEU A 45 9.62 2.42 -6.33
C LEU A 45 10.28 3.64 -5.68
N ASN A 46 9.48 4.68 -5.44
CA ASN A 46 9.92 5.82 -4.64
C ASN A 46 10.28 5.38 -3.22
N GLU A 47 11.21 6.09 -2.58
CA GLU A 47 11.53 5.89 -1.17
C GLU A 47 10.30 6.14 -0.28
N SER A 48 10.23 5.45 0.86
CA SER A 48 9.23 5.72 1.88
C SER A 48 9.54 7.01 2.62
N THR A 49 8.49 7.69 3.07
CA THR A 49 8.61 8.89 3.90
C THR A 49 8.69 8.52 5.38
N ASP A 50 9.25 9.39 6.22
CA ASP A 50 9.32 9.17 7.67
C ASP A 50 7.94 8.90 8.30
N ASP A 51 6.92 9.66 7.89
CA ASP A 51 5.52 9.43 8.29
C ASP A 51 4.97 8.06 7.84
N GLU A 52 5.44 7.54 6.70
CA GLU A 52 5.00 6.22 6.21
C GLU A 52 5.60 5.12 7.07
N GLU A 53 6.90 5.23 7.40
CA GLU A 53 7.62 4.28 8.23
C GLU A 53 7.07 4.24 9.66
N ASP A 54 6.74 5.40 10.25
CA ASP A 54 6.12 5.49 11.59
C ASP A 54 4.77 4.74 11.64
N LEU A 55 3.93 4.93 10.61
CA LEU A 55 2.67 4.20 10.51
C LEU A 55 2.89 2.70 10.29
N LEU A 56 3.85 2.32 9.44
CA LEU A 56 4.16 0.93 9.15
C LEU A 56 4.65 0.16 10.39
N ASP A 57 5.29 0.82 11.36
CA ASP A 57 5.67 0.19 12.64
C ASP A 57 4.44 -0.35 13.41
N ALA A 58 3.29 0.32 13.27
CA ALA A 58 2.02 -0.11 13.83
C ALA A 58 1.27 -1.14 12.96
N ALA A 59 1.77 -1.49 11.78
CA ALA A 59 1.11 -2.43 10.87
C ALA A 59 1.33 -3.90 11.29
N TRP A 60 0.35 -4.75 11.00
CA TRP A 60 0.47 -6.18 11.28
C TRP A 60 1.26 -6.89 10.18
N GLY A 61 2.24 -7.72 10.55
CA GLY A 61 3.04 -8.46 9.58
C GLY A 61 3.99 -7.56 8.78
N LEU A 62 4.59 -6.56 9.44
CA LEU A 62 5.61 -5.70 8.85
C LEU A 62 6.78 -6.53 8.31
N GLU A 63 7.11 -6.30 7.05
CA GLU A 63 8.27 -6.84 6.35
C GLU A 63 9.15 -5.70 5.82
N ALA A 64 10.43 -5.95 5.56
CA ALA A 64 11.36 -4.93 5.06
C ALA A 64 10.96 -4.33 3.69
N THR A 65 10.08 -5.01 2.96
CA THR A 65 9.52 -4.53 1.68
C THR A 65 8.04 -4.11 1.80
N SER A 66 7.57 -3.89 3.02
CA SER A 66 6.23 -3.35 3.28
C SER A 66 6.14 -1.89 2.90
N ARG A 67 5.01 -1.50 2.33
CA ARG A 67 4.71 -0.12 1.94
C ARG A 67 3.22 0.18 2.13
N LEU A 68 2.88 1.45 2.29
CA LEU A 68 1.51 1.92 2.15
C LEU A 68 1.21 2.11 0.67
N SER A 69 0.31 1.30 0.12
CA SER A 69 -0.02 1.36 -1.32
C SER A 69 -0.47 2.75 -1.79
N CYS A 70 -1.01 3.59 -0.89
CA CYS A 70 -1.37 4.97 -1.22
C CYS A 70 -0.16 5.88 -1.51
N GLN A 71 1.00 5.60 -0.89
CA GLN A 71 2.23 6.37 -1.04
C GLN A 71 3.16 5.81 -2.14
N VAL A 72 2.93 4.58 -2.57
CA VAL A 72 3.70 3.93 -3.64
C VAL A 72 3.29 4.49 -5.00
N LYS A 73 4.26 5.03 -5.74
CA LYS A 73 4.11 5.46 -7.13
C LYS A 73 4.65 4.41 -8.08
N LEU A 74 3.84 4.01 -9.05
CA LEU A 74 4.24 3.04 -10.06
C LEU A 74 5.32 3.62 -10.99
N GLY A 75 6.38 2.86 -11.21
CA GLY A 75 7.45 3.19 -12.15
C GLY A 75 7.25 2.53 -13.51
N LYS A 76 8.33 2.42 -14.29
CA LYS A 76 8.33 1.71 -15.59
C LYS A 76 8.52 0.20 -15.46
N GLN A 77 8.91 -0.28 -14.28
CA GLN A 77 9.17 -1.69 -14.03
C GLN A 77 7.91 -2.35 -13.50
N ASP A 78 7.68 -3.59 -13.92
CA ASP A 78 6.72 -4.48 -13.31
C ASP A 78 7.08 -4.73 -11.84
N ILE A 79 6.03 -4.80 -11.01
CA ILE A 79 6.15 -5.09 -9.58
C ILE A 79 5.19 -6.22 -9.21
N THR A 80 5.59 -7.05 -8.26
CA THR A 80 4.74 -8.07 -7.66
C THR A 80 4.43 -7.63 -6.24
N ILE A 81 3.15 -7.50 -5.92
CA ILE A 81 2.69 -7.13 -4.58
C ILE A 81 1.88 -8.26 -3.95
N GLU A 82 1.87 -8.29 -2.62
CA GLU A 82 1.06 -9.18 -1.82
C GLU A 82 0.23 -8.36 -0.84
N ILE A 83 -1.07 -8.62 -0.80
CA ILE A 83 -2.00 -7.98 0.14
C ILE A 83 -2.10 -8.90 1.36
N PRO A 84 -1.69 -8.46 2.56
CA PRO A 84 -1.80 -9.28 3.76
C PRO A 84 -3.27 -9.57 4.08
N LYS A 85 -3.57 -10.80 4.52
CA LYS A 85 -4.95 -11.24 4.82
C LYS A 85 -5.61 -10.52 6.00
N TYR A 86 -4.82 -9.82 6.82
CA TYR A 86 -5.28 -9.12 8.01
C TYR A 86 -4.62 -7.74 8.07
N THR A 87 -5.42 -6.70 7.90
CA THR A 87 -5.04 -5.29 8.06
C THR A 87 -5.61 -4.76 9.38
N ILE A 88 -4.83 -3.97 10.12
CA ILE A 88 -5.33 -3.31 11.33
C ILE A 88 -6.16 -2.11 10.89
N ASN A 89 -7.49 -2.25 10.95
CA ASN A 89 -8.39 -1.14 10.67
C ASN A 89 -8.90 -0.54 12.00
N HIS A 90 -8.21 0.49 12.50
CA HIS A 90 -8.62 1.23 13.70
C HIS A 90 -9.97 1.95 13.55
N ALA A 91 -10.48 2.15 12.32
CA ALA A 91 -11.81 2.73 12.09
C ALA A 91 -12.95 1.71 12.21
N ARG A 92 -12.66 0.40 12.18
CA ARG A 92 -13.64 -0.68 12.41
C ARG A 92 -13.66 -1.10 13.89
N GLU A 93 -13.96 -0.17 14.77
CA GLU A 93 -14.60 -0.47 16.04
C GLU A 93 -16.03 0.08 16.03
N ASN A 94 -16.94 -0.58 15.30
CA ASN A 94 -18.35 -0.57 15.70
C ASN A 94 -19.19 -1.67 15.03
N HIS A 95 -19.88 -2.39 15.92
CA HIS A 95 -21.04 -3.27 15.78
C HIS A 95 -20.83 -4.76 15.50
#